data_AF-A0A9P0JY11-F1
#
_entry.id   AF-A0A9P0JY11-F1
#
_cell.length_a   1.000
_cell.length_b   1.000
_cell.length_c   1.000
_cell.angle_alpha   90.00
_cell.angle_beta   90.00
_cell.angle_gamma   90.00
#
_symmetry.space_group_name_H-M   'P 1'
#
loop_
_entity.id
_entity.type
_entity.pdbx_description
1 polymer ?
#
loop_
_entity_poly.entity_id
_entity_poly.type
_entity_poly.pdbx_seq_one_letter_code
_entity_poly.pdbx_strand_id
1 'polypeptide(L)'
;MSHPKFMYGSHYSTPGFVLYYLARLYPHYVLCLQSGRFDHPDRMFNSVADAFKNCLNNMSDFKELIPEFYDVSAEGKFLMNNMGINFGYRHNYVKVGDVELPPWASSPKEFVEKLREALESEYVSRNLHHWIDFIFGYKQKGEEAIKAHNCKNLNLTYFALSHTDIEWSTS
;
A
#
# COMPACT_ATOMS: atom_id res chain seq x y z
N MET A 1 30.22 -1.41 -12.83
CA MET A 1 28.94 -1.97 -13.32
C MET A 1 27.93 -0.85 -13.28
N SER A 2 27.28 -0.52 -14.41
CA SER A 2 26.23 0.51 -14.44
C SER A 2 25.00 -0.02 -13.71
N HIS A 3 24.48 0.76 -12.76
CA HIS A 3 23.24 0.39 -12.07
C HIS A 3 22.09 0.31 -13.08
N PRO A 4 21.19 -0.69 -12.97
CA PRO A 4 19.99 -0.75 -13.80
C PRO A 4 19.19 0.55 -13.62
N LYS A 5 18.77 1.17 -14.73
CA LYS A 5 17.91 2.34 -14.66
C LYS A 5 16.55 1.93 -14.10
N PHE A 6 16.07 2.61 -13.08
CA PHE A 6 14.76 2.40 -12.47
C PHE A 6 14.03 3.74 -12.33
N MET A 7 12.69 3.71 -12.38
CA MET A 7 11.84 4.89 -12.16
C MET A 7 11.44 5.01 -10.69
N TYR A 8 11.23 3.90 -9.98
CA TYR A 8 10.82 3.89 -8.58
C TYR A 8 11.84 3.18 -7.68
N GLY A 9 12.28 3.87 -6.62
CA GLY A 9 13.27 3.37 -5.65
C GLY A 9 12.70 2.47 -4.56
N SER A 10 11.37 2.28 -4.51
CA SER A 10 10.68 1.44 -3.52
C SER A 10 9.63 0.55 -4.22
N HIS A 11 9.02 -0.37 -3.49
CA HIS A 11 7.96 -1.25 -4.00
C HIS A 11 6.58 -0.72 -3.63
N TYR A 12 5.56 -0.97 -4.46
CA TYR A 12 4.17 -0.55 -4.20
C TYR A 12 3.52 -1.28 -3.02
N SER A 13 4.09 -2.42 -2.61
CA SER A 13 3.66 -3.21 -1.45
C SER A 13 4.87 -3.54 -0.58
N THR A 14 4.86 -3.07 0.66
CA THR A 14 5.92 -3.34 1.64
C THR A 14 5.27 -3.60 3.01
N PRO A 15 5.93 -4.36 3.92
CA PRO A 15 5.45 -4.51 5.29
C PRO A 15 5.20 -3.15 5.98
N GLY A 16 6.02 -2.15 5.67
CA GLY A 16 5.83 -0.78 6.16
C GLY A 16 4.51 -0.15 5.70
N PHE A 17 4.14 -0.31 4.43
CA PHE A 17 2.86 0.20 3.90
C PHE A 17 1.65 -0.57 4.43
N VAL A 18 1.76 -1.88 4.61
CA VAL A 18 0.68 -2.67 5.23
C VAL A 18 0.46 -2.20 6.67
N LEU A 19 1.53 -2.07 7.45
CA LEU A 19 1.45 -1.61 8.83
C LEU A 19 1.08 -0.13 8.97
N TYR A 20 1.39 0.70 7.97
CA TYR A 20 0.90 2.08 7.90
C TYR A 20 -0.64 2.13 7.92
N TYR A 21 -1.32 1.29 7.13
CA TYR A 21 -2.78 1.21 7.13
C TYR A 21 -3.33 0.53 8.38
N LEU A 22 -2.67 -0.54 8.84
CA LEU A 22 -3.17 -1.39 9.93
C LEU A 22 -2.75 -0.96 11.33
N ALA A 23 -2.14 0.22 11.49
CA ALA A 23 -1.58 0.66 12.77
C ALA A 23 -2.57 0.65 13.94
N ARG A 24 -3.86 0.88 13.67
CA ARG A 24 -4.94 0.89 14.66
C ARG A 24 -5.49 -0.50 14.98
N LEU A 25 -5.36 -1.45 14.07
CA LEU A 25 -5.84 -2.82 14.24
C LEU A 25 -4.77 -3.73 14.85
N TYR A 26 -3.52 -3.57 14.41
CA TYR A 26 -2.39 -4.39 14.84
C TYR A 26 -1.21 -3.53 15.31
N PRO A 27 -1.37 -2.75 16.40
CA PRO A 27 -0.34 -1.83 16.89
C PRO A 27 0.95 -2.54 17.31
N HIS A 28 0.86 -3.77 17.80
CA HIS A 28 2.03 -4.53 18.24
C HIS A 28 3.00 -4.83 17.09
N TYR A 29 2.50 -5.10 15.87
CA TYR A 29 3.36 -5.29 14.71
C TYR A 29 4.06 -3.99 14.28
N VAL A 30 3.38 -2.84 14.40
CA VAL A 30 4.01 -1.52 14.15
C VAL A 30 5.17 -1.30 15.11
N LEU A 31 4.95 -1.55 16.40
CA LEU A 31 5.99 -1.41 17.43
C LEU A 31 7.17 -2.34 17.17
N CYS A 32 6.94 -3.59 16.74
CA CYS A 32 8.01 -4.50 16.35
C CYS A 32 8.84 -3.94 15.18
N LEU A 33 8.19 -3.37 14.16
CA LEU A 33 8.89 -2.84 12.99
C LEU A 33 9.64 -1.53 13.30
N GLN A 34 9.11 -0.71 14.20
CA GLN A 34 9.61 0.64 14.51
C GLN A 34 10.36 0.71 15.86
N SER A 35 11.01 -0.38 16.26
CA SER A 35 11.87 -0.43 17.46
C SER A 35 11.18 0.06 18.75
N GLY A 36 9.92 -0.33 18.94
CA GLY A 36 9.13 -0.06 20.13
C GLY A 36 8.46 1.31 20.19
N ARG A 37 8.40 2.06 19.08
CA ARG A 37 7.75 3.38 19.01
C ARG A 37 6.82 3.47 17.81
N PHE A 38 5.77 4.28 17.91
CA PHE A 38 4.99 4.66 16.73
C PHE A 38 5.71 5.75 15.93
N ASP A 39 5.33 5.87 14.65
CA ASP A 39 5.82 6.92 13.77
C ASP A 39 5.42 8.32 14.26
N HIS A 40 5.98 9.35 13.63
CA HIS A 40 5.57 10.72 13.87
C HIS A 40 4.07 10.89 13.57
N PRO A 41 3.28 11.56 14.44
CA PRO A 41 1.83 11.67 14.30
C PRO A 41 1.39 12.16 12.91
N ASP A 42 2.09 13.14 12.33
CA ASP A 42 1.79 13.67 10.98
C ASP A 42 2.06 12.70 9.82
N ARG A 43 2.90 11.67 10.02
CA ARG A 43 3.22 10.67 9.00
C ARG A 43 2.32 9.43 9.08
N MET A 44 1.47 9.33 10.10
CA MET A 44 0.55 8.21 10.25
C MET A 44 -0.60 8.30 9.24
N PHE A 45 -1.29 7.17 9.04
CA PHE A 45 -2.50 7.13 8.22
C PHE A 45 -3.65 7.85 8.96
N ASN A 46 -3.79 9.15 8.75
CA ASN A 46 -4.77 9.97 9.47
C ASN A 46 -6.03 10.25 8.66
N SER A 47 -5.94 10.25 7.33
CA SER A 47 -7.06 10.57 6.44
C SER A 47 -6.94 9.79 5.15
N VAL A 48 -8.06 9.23 4.68
CA VAL A 48 -8.13 8.55 3.37
C VAL A 48 -7.82 9.53 2.24
N ALA A 49 -8.36 10.74 2.33
CA ALA A 49 -8.17 11.77 1.31
C ALA A 49 -6.71 12.23 1.23
N ASP A 50 -6.06 12.43 2.38
CA ASP A 50 -4.64 12.81 2.40
C ASP A 50 -3.74 11.68 1.91
N ALA A 51 -4.02 10.43 2.31
CA ALA A 51 -3.27 9.27 1.82
C ALA A 51 -3.35 9.13 0.29
N PHE A 52 -4.55 9.32 -0.28
CA PHE A 52 -4.75 9.31 -1.73
C PHE A 52 -4.02 10.47 -2.42
N LYS A 53 -4.14 11.70 -1.90
CA LYS A 53 -3.42 12.86 -2.44
C LYS A 53 -1.90 12.68 -2.39
N ASN A 54 -1.38 12.08 -1.32
CA ASN A 54 0.04 11.79 -1.20
C ASN A 54 0.50 10.80 -2.28
N CYS A 55 -0.26 9.74 -2.55
CA CYS A 55 0.04 8.80 -3.63
C CYS A 55 0.09 9.46 -5.03
N LEU A 56 -0.68 10.53 -5.25
CA LEU A 56 -0.73 11.23 -6.54
C LEU A 56 0.38 12.26 -6.73
N ASN A 57 0.85 12.88 -5.64
CA ASN A 57 1.73 14.05 -5.72
C ASN A 57 3.16 13.78 -5.23
N ASN A 58 3.36 12.74 -4.41
CA ASN A 58 4.67 12.42 -3.88
C ASN A 58 5.30 11.28 -4.67
N MET A 59 6.36 11.58 -5.42
CA MET A 59 7.10 10.62 -6.25
C MET A 59 7.71 9.45 -5.46
N SER A 60 7.79 9.54 -4.14
CA SER A 60 8.26 8.47 -3.25
C SER A 60 7.14 7.62 -2.64
N ASP A 61 5.88 8.01 -2.85
CA ASP A 61 4.70 7.37 -2.28
C ASP A 61 3.80 6.85 -3.40
N PHE A 62 3.90 5.57 -3.71
CA PHE A 62 3.12 4.90 -4.77
C PHE A 62 2.57 3.56 -4.25
N LYS A 63 2.18 3.56 -2.97
CA LYS A 63 1.59 2.40 -2.30
C LYS A 63 0.23 2.04 -2.88
N GLU A 64 0.02 0.75 -3.07
CA GLU A 64 -1.28 0.17 -3.43
C GLU A 64 -2.13 -0.11 -2.18
N LEU A 65 -3.43 -0.30 -2.39
CA LEU A 65 -4.35 -0.64 -1.30
C LEU A 65 -4.18 -2.10 -0.85
N ILE A 66 -4.47 -2.34 0.43
CA ILE A 66 -4.50 -3.68 1.04
C ILE A 66 -5.91 -4.28 0.98
N PRO A 67 -6.07 -5.62 1.07
CA PRO A 67 -7.37 -6.29 0.99
C PRO A 67 -8.42 -5.79 1.99
N GLU A 68 -8.00 -5.31 3.17
CA GLU A 68 -8.86 -4.81 4.25
C GLU A 68 -9.72 -3.62 3.83
N PHE A 69 -9.34 -2.88 2.78
CA PHE A 69 -10.18 -1.82 2.19
C PHE A 69 -11.44 -2.36 1.50
N TYR A 70 -11.50 -3.67 1.23
CA TYR A 70 -12.61 -4.33 0.53
C TYR A 70 -13.24 -5.46 1.36
N ASP A 71 -12.74 -5.72 2.57
CA ASP A 71 -13.28 -6.76 3.45
C ASP A 71 -14.47 -6.24 4.27
N VAL A 72 -15.66 -6.42 3.71
CA VAL A 72 -16.93 -6.06 4.36
C VAL A 72 -17.14 -6.79 5.69
N SER A 73 -16.54 -7.97 5.89
CA SER A 73 -16.68 -8.73 7.14
C SER A 73 -15.90 -8.11 8.31
N ALA A 74 -14.85 -7.36 8.00
CA ALA A 74 -14.06 -6.62 8.98
C ALA A 74 -14.71 -5.27 9.37
N GLU A 75 -15.76 -4.84 8.67
CA GLU A 75 -16.55 -3.62 8.96
C GLU A 75 -15.68 -2.34 9.12
N GLY A 76 -14.55 -2.26 8.40
CA GLY A 76 -13.66 -1.11 8.46
C GLY A 76 -12.95 -0.91 9.81
N LYS A 77 -12.85 -1.94 10.66
CA LYS A 77 -12.23 -1.85 12.00
C LYS A 77 -10.81 -1.26 12.00
N PHE A 78 -10.04 -1.45 10.92
CA PHE A 78 -8.69 -0.89 10.78
C PHE A 78 -8.64 0.65 10.72
N LEU A 79 -9.78 1.30 10.45
CA LEU A 79 -9.91 2.75 10.41
C LEU A 79 -10.21 3.35 11.79
N MET A 80 -10.51 2.51 12.79
CA MET A 80 -10.93 2.94 14.12
C MET A 80 -9.88 2.64 15.18
N ASN A 81 -9.62 3.60 16.06
CA ASN A 81 -8.79 3.44 17.24
C ASN A 81 -9.58 2.84 18.42
N ASN A 82 -10.13 1.65 18.21
CA ASN A 82 -10.95 0.96 19.22
C ASN A 82 -10.17 0.60 20.50
N MET A 83 -8.83 0.49 20.39
CA MET A 83 -7.95 0.21 21.54
C MET A 83 -7.62 1.47 22.36
N GLY A 84 -8.07 2.66 21.96
CA GLY A 84 -7.83 3.91 22.68
C GLY A 84 -6.35 4.30 22.75
N ILE A 85 -5.56 3.92 21.76
CA ILE A 85 -4.11 4.12 21.74
C ILE A 85 -3.79 5.60 21.63
N ASN A 86 -2.83 6.07 22.43
CA ASN A 86 -2.34 7.43 22.33
C ASN A 86 -1.24 7.53 21.26
N PHE A 87 -1.64 7.92 20.05
CA PHE A 87 -0.71 8.19 18.94
C PHE A 87 -0.09 9.59 18.98
N GLY A 88 -0.44 10.42 19.98
CA GLY A 88 0.05 11.78 20.11
C GLY A 88 -0.77 12.82 19.33
N TYR A 89 -0.13 13.95 19.04
CA TYR A 89 -0.75 15.11 18.41
C TYR A 89 0.03 15.48 17.15
N ARG A 90 -0.72 15.80 16.09
CA ARG A 90 -0.20 16.39 14.86
C ARG A 90 0.34 17.79 15.12
N HIS A 91 1.13 18.33 14.18
CA HIS A 91 1.68 19.69 14.29
C HIS A 91 0.59 20.78 14.47
N ASN A 92 -0.64 20.51 14.04
CA ASN A 92 -1.79 21.41 14.16
C ASN A 92 -2.57 21.21 15.46
N TYR A 93 -1.98 20.50 16.44
CA TYR A 93 -2.56 20.17 17.74
C TYR A 93 -3.80 19.26 17.68
N VAL A 94 -4.10 18.67 16.52
CA VAL A 94 -5.15 17.66 16.40
C VAL A 94 -4.63 16.33 16.93
N LYS A 95 -5.37 15.73 17.86
CA LYS A 95 -5.05 14.41 18.41
C LYS A 95 -5.24 13.34 17.33
N VAL A 96 -4.28 12.43 17.20
CA VAL A 96 -4.43 11.28 16.30
C VAL A 96 -5.37 10.25 16.93
N GLY A 97 -6.48 9.99 16.25
CA GLY A 97 -7.52 9.04 16.66
C GLY A 97 -7.95 8.17 15.48
N ASP A 98 -9.25 8.08 15.24
CA ASP A 98 -9.81 7.40 14.07
C ASP A 98 -9.33 8.04 12.76
N VAL A 99 -9.35 7.26 11.68
CA VAL A 99 -9.01 7.75 10.35
C VAL A 99 -10.16 8.60 9.82
N GLU A 100 -9.84 9.80 9.32
CA GLU A 100 -10.80 10.69 8.67
C GLU A 100 -11.27 10.08 7.35
N LEU A 101 -12.59 9.90 7.26
CA LEU A 101 -13.25 9.31 6.09
C LEU A 101 -13.62 10.40 5.06
N PRO A 102 -13.76 10.03 3.78
CA PRO A 102 -14.33 10.92 2.78
C PRO A 102 -15.77 11.36 3.14
N PRO A 103 -16.23 12.53 2.67
CA PRO A 103 -17.53 13.10 3.06
C PRO A 103 -18.74 12.25 2.61
N TRP A 104 -18.55 11.31 1.69
CA TRP A 104 -19.59 10.41 1.20
C TRP A 104 -19.75 9.14 2.06
N ALA A 105 -18.86 8.91 3.03
CA ALA A 105 -18.95 7.79 3.96
C ALA A 105 -19.25 8.28 5.37
N SER A 106 -20.40 7.88 5.90
CA SER A 106 -20.82 8.21 7.27
C SER A 106 -20.18 7.30 8.32
N SER A 107 -19.69 6.13 7.92
CA SER A 107 -19.05 5.17 8.81
C SER A 107 -17.93 4.37 8.12
N PRO A 108 -16.98 3.78 8.88
CA PRO A 108 -15.95 2.89 8.33
C PRO A 108 -16.54 1.69 7.59
N LYS A 109 -17.68 1.18 8.06
CA LYS A 109 -18.43 0.10 7.41
C LYS A 109 -18.94 0.52 6.04
N GLU A 110 -19.67 1.63 5.97
CA GLU A 110 -20.19 2.18 4.71
C GLU A 110 -19.05 2.48 3.72
N PHE A 111 -17.91 2.97 4.22
CA PHE A 111 -16.72 3.18 3.41
C PHE A 111 -16.24 1.89 2.73
N VAL A 112 -16.06 0.82 3.48
CA VAL A 112 -15.61 -0.48 2.94
C VAL A 112 -16.66 -1.11 2.03
N GLU A 113 -17.95 -1.01 2.37
CA GLU A 113 -19.05 -1.49 1.51
C GLU A 113 -19.03 -0.80 0.14
N LYS A 114 -18.91 0.53 0.11
CA LYS A 114 -18.82 1.28 -1.16
C LYS A 114 -17.55 0.96 -1.94
N LEU A 115 -16.42 0.73 -1.27
CA LEU A 115 -15.20 0.28 -1.95
C LEU A 115 -15.37 -1.12 -2.55
N ARG A 116 -16.02 -2.03 -1.82
CA ARG A 116 -16.34 -3.38 -2.33
C ARG A 116 -17.28 -3.30 -3.53
N GLU A 117 -18.33 -2.48 -3.47
CA GLU A 117 -19.23 -2.22 -4.60
C GLU A 117 -18.49 -1.66 -5.81
N ALA A 118 -17.57 -0.71 -5.60
CA ALA A 118 -16.75 -0.14 -6.67
C ALA A 118 -15.83 -1.20 -7.30
N LEU A 119 -15.21 -2.07 -6.50
CA LEU A 119 -14.34 -3.15 -6.97
C LEU A 119 -15.12 -4.18 -7.82
N GLU A 120 -16.35 -4.47 -7.45
CA GLU A 120 -17.24 -5.42 -8.15
C GLU A 120 -18.07 -4.74 -9.27
N SER A 121 -17.80 -3.45 -9.54
CA SER A 121 -18.50 -2.72 -10.59
C SER A 121 -18.11 -3.19 -11.99
N GLU A 122 -19.02 -3.05 -12.94
CA GLU A 122 -18.77 -3.41 -14.34
C GLU A 122 -17.56 -2.67 -14.93
N TYR A 123 -17.34 -1.41 -14.51
CA TYR A 123 -16.16 -0.65 -14.92
C TYR A 123 -14.88 -1.36 -14.48
N VAL A 124 -14.78 -1.77 -13.21
CA VAL A 124 -13.59 -2.48 -12.72
C VAL A 124 -13.49 -3.85 -13.37
N SER A 125 -14.56 -4.62 -13.48
CA SER A 125 -14.50 -5.94 -14.14
C SER A 125 -13.97 -5.86 -15.58
N ARG A 126 -14.37 -4.84 -16.35
CA ARG A 126 -13.88 -4.63 -17.72
C ARG A 126 -12.41 -4.19 -17.79
N ASN A 127 -11.85 -3.59 -16.73
CA ASN A 127 -10.51 -2.97 -16.76
C ASN A 127 -9.48 -3.63 -15.83
N LEU A 128 -9.89 -4.49 -14.89
CA LEU A 128 -9.03 -5.06 -13.85
C LEU A 128 -7.85 -5.85 -14.42
N HIS A 129 -8.05 -6.51 -15.57
CA HIS A 129 -7.00 -7.23 -16.27
C HIS A 129 -5.80 -6.35 -16.64
N HIS A 130 -6.00 -5.04 -16.90
CA HIS A 130 -4.89 -4.12 -17.14
C HIS A 130 -4.03 -3.89 -15.90
N TRP A 131 -4.64 -3.84 -14.71
CA TRP A 131 -3.91 -3.77 -13.44
C TRP A 131 -3.19 -5.09 -13.16
N ILE A 132 -3.82 -6.23 -13.45
CA ILE A 132 -3.17 -7.56 -13.36
C ILE A 132 -1.94 -7.62 -14.28
N ASP A 133 -2.05 -7.15 -15.53
CA ASP A 133 -0.92 -7.09 -16.45
C ASP A 133 0.23 -6.22 -15.92
N PHE A 134 -0.11 -5.14 -15.22
CA PHE A 134 0.83 -4.21 -14.61
C PHE A 134 1.54 -4.81 -13.39
N ILE A 135 0.84 -5.55 -12.56
CA ILE A 135 1.40 -6.09 -11.31
C ILE A 135 2.05 -7.46 -11.52
N PHE A 136 1.38 -8.35 -12.26
CA PHE A 136 1.73 -9.77 -12.39
C PHE A 136 2.00 -10.22 -13.84
N GLY A 137 1.54 -9.46 -14.84
CA GLY A 137 1.62 -9.87 -16.25
C GLY A 137 2.79 -9.26 -17.01
N TYR A 138 2.61 -9.12 -18.32
CA TYR A 138 3.70 -8.82 -19.26
C TYR A 138 4.24 -7.39 -19.14
N LYS A 139 3.50 -6.46 -18.52
CA LYS A 139 3.94 -5.07 -18.28
C LYS A 139 4.81 -4.93 -17.03
N GLN A 140 5.16 -6.04 -16.39
CA GLN A 140 5.99 -6.06 -15.20
C GLN A 140 7.49 -5.83 -15.51
N LYS A 141 7.98 -6.29 -16.67
CA LYS A 141 9.40 -6.23 -17.07
C LYS A 141 9.56 -5.87 -18.55
N GLY A 142 10.81 -5.62 -18.96
CA GLY A 142 11.17 -5.39 -20.37
C GLY A 142 10.69 -4.03 -20.91
N GLU A 143 10.60 -3.92 -22.23
CA GLU A 143 10.20 -2.69 -22.91
C GLU A 143 8.78 -2.25 -22.57
N GLU A 144 7.87 -3.20 -22.35
CA GLU A 144 6.47 -2.92 -22.02
C GLU A 144 6.34 -2.27 -20.63
N ALA A 145 7.22 -2.62 -19.68
CA ALA A 145 7.30 -1.92 -18.39
C ALA A 145 7.81 -0.49 -18.53
N ILE A 146 8.74 -0.23 -19.47
CA ILE A 146 9.25 1.14 -19.73
C ILE A 146 8.13 1.99 -20.32
N LYS A 147 7.41 1.48 -21.32
CA LYS A 147 6.28 2.16 -21.96
C LYS A 147 5.13 2.43 -20.99
N ALA A 148 4.89 1.51 -20.05
CA ALA A 148 3.86 1.64 -19.02
C ALA A 148 4.31 2.42 -17.77
N HIS A 149 5.52 2.99 -17.75
CA HIS A 149 6.09 3.66 -16.58
C HIS A 149 6.05 2.80 -15.31
N ASN A 150 6.41 1.51 -15.41
CA ASN A 150 6.37 0.50 -14.35
C ASN A 150 7.77 -0.05 -13.99
N CYS A 151 8.84 0.66 -14.35
CA CYS A 151 10.21 0.21 -14.07
C CYS A 151 10.57 0.40 -12.59
N LYS A 152 10.41 -0.64 -11.80
CA LYS A 152 10.81 -0.69 -10.38
C LYS A 152 12.31 -1.01 -10.26
N ASN A 153 12.94 -0.64 -9.15
CA ASN A 153 14.32 -1.01 -8.88
C ASN A 153 14.46 -2.54 -8.76
N LEU A 154 14.84 -3.18 -9.87
CA LEU A 154 14.92 -4.63 -10.04
C LEU A 154 15.86 -5.30 -9.02
N ASN A 155 16.90 -4.60 -8.55
CA ASN A 155 17.87 -5.14 -7.58
C ASN A 155 17.30 -5.33 -6.17
N LEU A 156 16.17 -4.71 -5.84
CA LEU A 156 15.56 -4.76 -4.50
C LEU A 156 14.14 -5.35 -4.48
N THR A 157 13.50 -5.54 -5.63
CA THR A 157 12.07 -5.88 -5.72
C THR A 157 11.77 -7.24 -6.32
N TYR A 158 12.72 -7.87 -7.01
CA TYR A 158 12.58 -9.26 -7.44
C TYR A 158 13.51 -10.12 -6.62
N PHE A 159 13.00 -11.28 -6.17
CA PHE A 159 13.79 -12.35 -5.57
C PHE A 159 15.12 -12.46 -6.32
N ALA A 160 16.22 -12.45 -5.56
CA ALA A 160 17.58 -12.53 -6.06
C ALA A 160 17.72 -13.65 -7.09
N LEU A 161 17.67 -13.31 -8.38
CA LEU A 161 18.25 -14.10 -9.46
C LEU A 161 19.72 -13.70 -9.62
N SER A 162 20.44 -13.68 -8.51
CA SER A 162 21.90 -13.62 -8.49
C SER A 162 22.45 -14.97 -8.06
N HIS A 163 21.97 -16.07 -8.66
CA HIS A 163 22.69 -17.32 -8.78
C HIS A 163 22.34 -17.91 -10.15
N THR A 164 23.06 -17.42 -11.17
CA THR A 164 23.45 -18.28 -12.27
C THR A 164 24.14 -19.53 -11.73
N ASP A 165 23.89 -20.67 -12.38
CA ASP A 165 24.59 -21.96 -12.28
C ASP A 165 23.90 -23.03 -11.41
N ILE A 166 22.78 -23.57 -11.92
CA ILE A 166 22.51 -25.01 -11.80
C ILE A 166 22.76 -25.61 -13.18
N GLU A 167 23.96 -26.15 -13.36
CA GLU A 167 24.31 -26.99 -14.51
C GLU A 167 23.41 -28.23 -14.50
N TRP A 168 22.61 -28.41 -15.55
CA TRP A 168 22.08 -29.71 -15.91
C TRP A 168 23.16 -30.46 -16.70
N SER A 169 24.06 -31.17 -16.01
CA SER A 169 24.84 -32.22 -16.67
C SER A 169 24.03 -33.50 -16.66
N THR A 170 23.33 -33.73 -17.76
CA THR A 170 22.97 -35.10 -18.19
C THR A 170 24.18 -35.70 -18.87
N SER A 171 24.89 -36.61 -18.18
CA SER A 171 25.67 -37.74 -18.73
C SER A 171 26.08 -38.65 -17.57
#